data_AF-A0A5C6CWS2-F1
#
_entry.id   AF-A0A5C6CWS2-F1
#
_cell.length_a   1.000
_cell.length_b   1.000
_cell.length_c   1.000
_cell.angle_alpha   90.00
_cell.angle_beta   90.00
_cell.angle_gamma   90.00
#
_symmetry.space_group_name_H-M   'P 1'
#
loop_
_entity.id
_entity.type
_entity.pdbx_description
1 polymer ?
#
loop_
_entity_poly.entity_id
_entity_poly.type
_entity_poly.pdbx_seq_one_letter_code
_entity_poly.pdbx_strand_id
1 'polypeptide(L)' 'MVQEKTEKMFALCVEDKDCDDLEKRKIYQILPDEKATKEGYLRVVDESGDDYLYPESYVIMLSYKSFKLKVRRILS' A
#
# COMPACT_ATOMS: atom_id res chain seq x y z
N MET A 1 22.72 -4.59 -1.77
CA MET A 1 21.36 -4.97 -2.22
C MET A 1 20.59 -3.67 -2.34
N VAL A 2 20.20 -3.30 -3.57
CA VAL A 2 19.75 -1.95 -3.92
C VAL A 2 18.39 -1.72 -3.29
N GLN A 3 18.31 -0.85 -2.28
CA GLN A 3 17.04 -0.23 -1.89
C GLN A 3 16.65 0.71 -3.02
N GLU A 4 16.02 0.15 -4.05
CA GLU A 4 15.28 0.94 -5.02
C GLU A 4 14.21 1.68 -4.24
N LYS A 5 14.27 3.00 -4.35
CA LYS A 5 13.38 3.94 -3.71
C LYS A 5 12.02 3.89 -4.43
N THR A 6 11.40 2.72 -4.47
CA THR A 6 10.03 2.56 -4.93
C THR A 6 9.15 3.21 -3.88
N GLU A 7 8.31 4.14 -4.32
CA GLU A 7 7.31 4.76 -3.46
C GLU A 7 6.43 3.63 -2.94
N LYS A 8 6.61 3.26 -1.67
CA LYS A 8 5.83 2.20 -1.05
C LYS A 8 4.38 2.64 -1.04
N MET A 9 3.56 1.94 -1.81
CA MET A 9 2.12 2.13 -1.79
C MET A 9 1.56 1.29 -0.66
N PHE A 10 0.62 1.86 0.09
CA PHE A 10 -0.08 1.15 1.15
C PHE A 10 -1.56 1.16 0.83
N ALA A 11 -2.28 0.13 1.26
CA ALA A 11 -3.74 0.11 1.19
C ALA A 11 -4.33 -0.40 2.50
N LEU A 12 -5.47 0.15 2.88
CA LEU A 12 -6.24 -0.26 4.04
C LEU A 12 -7.29 -1.29 3.60
N CYS A 13 -7.29 -2.47 4.21
CA CYS A 13 -8.36 -3.44 4.01
C CYS A 13 -9.68 -2.92 4.60
N VAL A 14 -10.70 -2.80 3.74
CA VAL A 14 -12.05 -2.39 4.11
C VAL A 14 -13.05 -3.53 4.05
N GLU A 15 -12.78 -4.55 3.23
CA GLU A 15 -13.61 -5.73 3.06
C GLU A 15 -12.74 -6.98 2.98
N ASP A 16 -13.05 -7.99 3.78
CA ASP A 16 -12.35 -9.29 3.76
C ASP A 16 -13.12 -10.39 3.04
N LYS A 17 -14.44 -10.25 2.81
CA LYS A 17 -15.32 -11.29 2.23
C LYS A 17 -15.00 -12.73 2.70
N ASP A 18 -14.72 -12.89 3.98
CA ASP A 18 -14.38 -14.19 4.59
C ASP A 18 -13.06 -14.81 4.08
N CYS A 19 -12.13 -14.00 3.54
CA CYS A 19 -10.74 -14.42 3.33
C CYS A 19 -9.99 -14.40 4.67
N ASP A 20 -9.52 -15.56 5.12
CA ASP A 20 -8.68 -15.70 6.32
C ASP A 20 -7.35 -14.91 6.22
N ASP A 21 -6.84 -14.68 5.00
CA ASP A 21 -5.59 -13.95 4.77
C ASP A 21 -5.76 -12.42 4.82
N LEU A 22 -7.01 -11.92 4.82
CA LEU A 22 -7.30 -10.48 4.79
C LEU A 22 -7.98 -10.04 6.09
N GLU A 23 -7.29 -9.21 6.87
CA GLU A 23 -7.80 -8.68 8.13
C GLU A 23 -8.40 -7.29 7.91
N LYS A 24 -9.69 -7.15 8.21
CA LYS A 24 -10.40 -5.85 8.18
C LYS A 24 -9.66 -4.80 9.03
N ARG A 25 -9.51 -3.59 8.48
CA ARG A 25 -8.84 -2.43 9.09
C ARG A 25 -7.32 -2.57 9.24
N LYS A 26 -6.71 -3.62 8.68
CA LYS A 26 -5.26 -3.77 8.60
C LYS A 26 -4.73 -3.04 7.35
N ILE A 27 -3.50 -2.54 7.46
CA ILE A 27 -2.80 -1.85 6.36
C ILE A 27 -1.80 -2.82 5.75
N TYR A 28 -1.87 -2.95 4.43
CA TYR A 28 -0.99 -3.83 3.66
C TYR A 28 -0.13 -3.01 2.69
N GLN A 29 1.01 -3.57 2.30
CA GLN A 29 1.85 -2.98 1.25
C GLN A 29 1.33 -3.42 -0.13
N ILE A 30 1.23 -2.48 -1.06
CA ILE A 30 0.84 -2.75 -2.44
C ILE A 30 2.08 -2.77 -3.33
N LEU A 31 2.16 -3.79 -4.17
CA LEU A 31 3.13 -3.87 -5.25
C LEU A 31 2.51 -3.35 -6.55
N PRO A 32 3.19 -2.44 -7.25
CA PRO A 32 2.71 -1.95 -8.54
C PRO A 32 2.75 -3.09 -9.57
N ASP A 33 1.57 -3.51 -10.04
CA ASP A 33 1.42 -4.46 -11.15
C ASP A 33 0.42 -3.88 -12.16
N GLU A 34 0.94 -3.44 -13.31
CA GLU A 34 0.12 -2.83 -14.36
C GLU A 34 -0.89 -3.80 -14.98
N LYS A 35 -0.60 -5.11 -15.00
CA LYS A 35 -1.52 -6.11 -15.56
C LYS A 35 -2.68 -6.34 -14.61
N ALA A 36 -2.38 -6.53 -13.33
CA ALA A 36 -3.41 -6.66 -12.29
C ALA A 36 -4.29 -5.42 -12.24
N THR A 37 -3.67 -4.24 -12.24
CA THR A 37 -4.40 -2.96 -12.14
C THR A 37 -5.33 -2.76 -13.33
N LYS A 38 -4.94 -3.16 -14.54
CA LYS A 38 -5.81 -3.11 -15.73
C LYS A 38 -7.04 -4.00 -15.62
N GLU A 39 -6.93 -5.10 -14.89
CA GLU A 39 -8.03 -6.04 -14.64
C GLU A 39 -8.84 -5.68 -13.38
N GLY A 40 -8.53 -4.58 -12.69
CA GLY A 40 -9.20 -4.16 -11.45
C GLY A 40 -8.71 -4.88 -10.19
N TYR A 41 -7.48 -5.40 -10.22
CA TYR A 41 -6.84 -6.12 -9.15
C TYR A 41 -5.58 -5.41 -8.63
N LEU A 42 -5.28 -5.61 -7.36
CA LEU A 42 -4.10 -5.09 -6.68
C LEU A 42 -3.30 -6.26 -6.09
N ARG A 43 -1.97 -6.16 -6.21
CA ARG A 43 -1.06 -7.11 -5.57
C ARG A 43 -0.71 -6.62 -4.16
N VAL A 44 -1.21 -7.34 -3.16
CA VAL A 44 -1.12 -7.03 -1.73
C VAL A 44 -0.07 -7.96 -1.11
N VAL A 45 0.82 -7.43 -0.27
CA VAL A 45 1.83 -8.21 0.45
C VAL A 45 1.46 -8.27 1.93
N ASP A 46 1.38 -9.47 2.48
CA ASP A 46 1.13 -9.73 3.91
C ASP A 46 2.43 -9.71 4.75
N GLU A 47 2.32 -9.84 6.07
CA GLU A 47 3.44 -9.91 7.02
C GLU A 47 4.41 -11.06 6.77
N SER A 48 3.95 -12.14 6.13
CA SER A 48 4.81 -13.23 5.67
C SER A 48 5.74 -12.82 4.51
N GLY A 49 5.42 -11.73 3.80
CA GLY A 49 6.12 -11.29 2.59
C GLY A 49 5.61 -11.94 1.31
N ASP A 50 4.56 -12.76 1.42
CA ASP A 50 3.85 -13.37 0.29
C ASP A 50 2.94 -12.35 -0.40
N ASP A 51 2.91 -12.38 -1.74
CA ASP A 51 2.07 -11.53 -2.55
C ASP A 51 0.79 -12.23 -3.01
N TYR A 52 -0.34 -11.55 -2.81
CA TYR A 52 -1.68 -12.02 -3.13
C TYR A 52 -2.41 -11.03 -4.01
N LEU A 53 -3.34 -11.52 -4.83
CA LEU A 53 -4.11 -10.70 -5.74
C LEU A 53 -5.54 -10.49 -5.21
N TYR A 54 -5.90 -9.25 -4.95
CA TYR A 54 -7.23 -8.89 -4.47
C TYR A 54 -7.89 -7.83 -5.35
N PRO A 55 -9.23 -7.84 -5.48
CA PRO A 55 -9.93 -6.77 -6.18
C PRO A 55 -9.64 -5.42 -5.53
N GLU A 56 -9.49 -4.36 -6.32
CA GLU A 56 -9.31 -3.01 -5.79
C GLU A 56 -10.45 -2.58 -4.86
N SER A 57 -11.64 -3.17 -5.00
CA SER A 57 -12.80 -2.87 -4.15
C SER A 57 -12.63 -3.31 -2.69
N TYR A 58 -11.66 -4.18 -2.38
CA TYR A 58 -11.47 -4.72 -1.02
C TYR A 58 -10.59 -3.82 -0.16
N VAL A 59 -9.81 -2.96 -0.80
CA VAL A 59 -8.79 -2.15 -0.15
C VAL A 59 -8.85 -0.71 -0.64
N ILE A 60 -8.58 0.25 0.25
CA ILE A 60 -8.50 1.66 -0.12
C ILE A 60 -7.03 2.06 -0.15
N MET A 61 -6.57 2.56 -1.30
CA MET A 61 -5.21 3.04 -1.48
C MET A 61 -4.94 4.26 -0.60
N LEU A 62 -3.88 4.19 0.22
CA LEU A 62 -3.44 5.27 1.08
C LEU A 62 -2.39 6.11 0.35
N SER A 63 -2.79 7.30 -0.08
CA SER A 63 -1.87 8.30 -0.60
C SER A 63 -1.36 9.18 0.55
N TYR A 64 -0.11 8.97 0.97
CA TYR A 64 0.55 9.91 1.89
C TYR A 64 1.32 10.96 1.08
N LYS A 65 0.91 12.23 1.19
CA LYS A 65 1.79 13.32 0.76
C LYS A 65 2.84 13.54 1.83
N SER A 66 4.11 13.30 1.48
CA SER A 66 5.22 13.69 2.34
C SER A 66 5.19 15.20 2.56
N PHE A 67 4.73 15.63 3.74
CA PHE A 67 4.69 17.04 4.10
C PHE A 67 6.10 17.48 4.53
N LYS A 68 6.82 18.16 3.65
CA LYS A 68 8.14 18.72 3.99
C LYS A 68 7.96 19.93 4.89
N LEU A 69 8.21 19.78 6.19
CA LEU A 69 8.31 20.90 7.12
C LEU A 69 9.54 21.74 6.78
N LYS A 70 9.33 22.96 6.27
CA LYS A 70 10.42 23.89 5.95
C LYS A 70 10.84 24.61 7.23
N VAL A 71 11.80 24.05 7.95
CA VAL A 71 12.37 24.68 9.16
C VAL A 71 13.18 25.90 8.74
N ARG A 72 12.70 27.11 9.08
CA ARG A 72 13.48 28.35 8.92
C ARG A 72 14.38 28.50 10.14
N ARG A 73 15.69 28.35 9.94
CA ARG A 73 16.71 28.64 10.95
C ARG A 73 16.82 30.17 11.06
N ILE A 74 16.33 30.74 12.17
CA ILE A 74 16.59 32.13 12.52
C ILE A 74 17.96 32.14 13.20
N LEU A 75 18.97 32.65 12.50
CA LEU A 75 20.24 33.03 13.12
C LEU A 75 20.08 34.47 13.62
N SER A 76 20.28 34.67 14.92
CA SER A 76 20.44 35.97 15.56
C SER A 76 21.88 36.42 15.52
#